data_AF-A0A3P7NGJ1-F1
#
_entry.id   AF-A0A3P7NGJ1-F1
#
_cell.length_a   1.000
_cell.length_b   1.000
_cell.length_c   1.000
_cell.angle_alpha   90.00
_cell.angle_beta   90.00
_cell.angle_gamma   90.00
#
_symmetry.space_group_name_H-M   'P 1'
#
loop_
_entity.id
_entity.type
_entity.pdbx_description
1 polymer ?
#
loop_
_entity_poly.entity_id
_entity_poly.type
_entity_poly.pdbx_seq_one_letter_code
_entity_poly.pdbx_strand_id
1 'polypeptide(L)'
;MMILYNGAMVIYSGFLVIETLILITRAGYNLGCVPVDKSNSELAIRMVNVGYLFYLSKFVEMLDTVFFLVRGKLDQVTFLHVFHHAAMPPSIWPGVKYAPGRFYDICPLI
;
A
#
# COMPACT_ATOMS: atom_id res chain seq x y z
N MET A 1 -13.83 -19.09 -0.94
CA MET A 1 -12.51 -18.44 -1.16
C MET A 1 -12.57 -16.92 -1.23
N MET A 2 -13.39 -16.27 -2.06
CA MET A 2 -13.44 -14.78 -2.07
C MET A 2 -13.81 -14.13 -0.73
N ILE A 3 -14.69 -14.74 0.08
CA ILE A 3 -15.02 -14.20 1.41
C ILE A 3 -13.79 -14.22 2.34
N LEU A 4 -13.01 -15.30 2.31
CA LEU A 4 -11.78 -15.41 3.12
C LEU A 4 -10.70 -14.46 2.61
N TYR A 5 -10.53 -14.35 1.29
CA TYR A 5 -9.60 -13.42 0.67
C TYR A 5 -9.96 -11.96 1.01
N ASN A 6 -11.22 -11.55 0.81
CA ASN A 6 -11.69 -10.21 1.15
C ASN A 6 -11.54 -9.93 2.65
N GLY A 7 -11.87 -10.90 3.51
CA GLY A 7 -11.69 -10.77 4.95
C GLY A 7 -10.22 -10.60 5.35
N ALA A 8 -9.32 -11.39 4.76
CA ALA A 8 -7.87 -11.28 4.98
C ALA A 8 -7.34 -9.92 4.51
N MET A 9 -7.80 -9.43 3.36
CA MET A 9 -7.41 -8.11 2.84
C MET A 9 -7.89 -6.96 3.72
N VAL A 10 -9.11 -7.04 4.28
CA VAL A 10 -9.61 -6.04 5.23
C VAL A 10 -8.75 -6.00 6.50
N ILE A 11 -8.41 -7.17 7.05
CA ILE A 11 -7.54 -7.26 8.24
C ILE A 11 -6.15 -6.70 7.93
N TYR A 12 -5.59 -7.06 6.78
CA TYR A 12 -4.27 -6.62 6.35
C TYR A 12 -4.21 -5.10 6.15
N SER A 13 -5.20 -4.53 5.47
CA SER A 13 -5.32 -3.07 5.29
C SER A 13 -5.51 -2.35 6.63
N GLY A 14 -6.32 -2.91 7.54
CA GLY A 14 -6.46 -2.39 8.90
C GLY A 14 -5.15 -2.37 9.68
N PHE A 15 -4.36 -3.45 9.59
CA PHE A 15 -3.03 -3.53 10.21
C PHE A 15 -2.08 -2.45 9.67
N LEU A 16 -2.02 -2.27 8.35
CA LEU A 16 -1.17 -1.26 7.72
C LEU A 16 -1.55 0.17 8.13
N VAL A 17 -2.84 0.47 8.21
CA VAL A 17 -3.33 1.80 8.65
C VAL A 17 -2.94 2.06 10.10
N ILE A 18 -3.12 1.09 11.00
CA ILE A 18 -2.77 1.24 12.42
C ILE A 18 -1.26 1.45 12.59
N GLU A 19 -0.42 0.61 11.97
CA GLU A 19 1.04 0.76 12.04
C GLU A 19 1.48 2.11 11.49
N THR A 20 0.91 2.54 10.36
CA THR A 20 1.20 3.84 9.75
C THR A 20 0.85 5.00 10.67
N LEU A 21 -0.34 4.99 11.29
CA LEU A 21 -0.76 6.05 12.22
C LEU A 21 0.14 6.11 13.47
N ILE A 22 0.54 4.96 14.01
CA ILE A 22 1.47 4.89 15.14
C ILE A 22 2.84 5.48 14.75
N LEU A 23 3.35 5.16 13.57
CA LEU A 23 4.64 5.66 13.08
C LEU A 23 4.61 7.17 12.84
N ILE A 24 3.57 7.70 12.19
CA ILE A 24 3.37 9.13 11.95
C ILE A 24 3.33 9.89 13.28
N THR A 25 2.58 9.37 14.26
CA THR A 25 2.44 10.00 15.59
C THR A 25 3.76 9.98 16.35
N ARG A 26 4.49 8.85 16.34
CA ARG A 26 5.79 8.71 17.01
C ARG A 26 6.89 9.55 16.37
N ALA A 27 6.83 9.72 15.05
CA ALA A 27 7.77 10.53 14.31
C ALA A 27 7.46 12.04 14.38
N GLY A 28 6.33 12.43 14.99
CA GLY A 28 5.94 13.84 15.12
C GLY A 28 5.65 14.51 13.78
N TYR A 29 5.09 13.76 12.83
CA TYR A 29 4.85 14.26 11.48
C TYR A 29 3.73 15.32 11.49
N ASN A 30 4.02 16.49 10.93
CA ASN A 30 3.02 17.50 10.63
C ASN A 30 2.41 17.22 9.24
N LEU A 31 1.23 17.79 8.96
CA LEU A 31 0.57 17.73 7.63
C LEU A 31 1.33 18.46 6.50
N GLY A 32 2.55 18.94 6.78
CA GLY A 32 3.40 19.68 5.84
C GLY A 32 4.47 18.80 5.20
N CYS A 33 5.49 19.45 4.64
CA CYS A 33 6.63 18.76 4.06
C CYS A 33 7.49 18.16 5.19
N VAL A 34 7.51 16.83 5.30
CA VAL A 34 8.38 16.12 6.24
C VAL A 34 9.59 15.55 5.49
N PRO A 35 10.82 15.86 5.92
CA PRO A 35 12.01 15.31 5.29
C PRO A 35 12.11 13.80 5.53
N VAL A 36 12.62 13.07 4.53
CA VAL A 36 12.88 11.64 4.65
C VAL A 36 14.07 11.43 5.58
N ASP A 37 13.83 10.73 6.68
CA ASP A 37 14.90 10.28 7.57
C ASP A 37 15.65 9.10 6.92
N LYS A 38 16.93 9.31 6.62
CA LYS A 38 17.84 8.29 6.06
C LYS A 38 18.69 7.61 7.14
N SER A 39 18.44 7.90 8.41
CA SER A 39 19.15 7.26 9.52
C SER A 39 18.76 5.79 9.64
N ASN A 40 19.63 4.98 10.26
CA ASN A 40 19.34 3.60 10.62
C ASN A 40 18.63 3.51 11.99
N SER A 41 17.79 4.50 12.32
CA SER A 41 16.99 4.46 13.54
C SER A 41 15.94 3.36 13.44
N GLU A 42 15.58 2.75 14.57
CA GLU A 42 14.55 1.69 14.60
C GLU A 42 13.22 2.16 13.99
N LEU A 43 12.89 3.45 14.18
CA LEU A 43 11.69 4.08 13.63
C LEU A 43 11.77 4.18 12.09
N ALA A 44 12.89 4.66 11.54
CA ALA A 44 13.07 4.78 10.09
C ALA A 44 13.02 3.40 9.40
N ILE A 45 13.67 2.39 9.99
CA ILE A 45 13.64 1.00 9.48
C ILE A 45 12.21 0.45 9.50
N ARG A 46 11.46 0.67 10.60
CA ARG A 46 10.07 0.21 10.69
C ARG A 46 9.17 0.90 9.65
N MET A 47 9.42 2.17 9.35
CA MET A 47 8.68 2.91 8.33
C MET A 47 8.94 2.40 6.91
N VAL A 48 10.19 2.05 6.60
CA VAL A 48 10.56 1.38 5.34
C VAL A 48 9.86 0.03 5.22
N ASN A 49 9.85 -0.77 6.29
CA ASN A 49 9.21 -2.08 6.31
C ASN A 49 7.71 -2.00 6.07
N VAL A 50 7.02 -1.03 6.70
CA VAL A 50 5.58 -0.80 6.48
C VAL A 50 5.32 -0.35 5.04
N GLY A 51 6.14 0.55 4.49
CA GLY A 51 6.05 0.95 3.08
C GLY A 51 6.25 -0.22 2.11
N TYR A 52 7.17 -1.13 2.42
CA TYR A 52 7.39 -2.35 1.63
C TYR A 52 6.21 -3.33 1.73
N LEU A 53 5.64 -3.51 2.92
CA LEU A 53 4.43 -4.32 3.11
C LEU A 53 3.24 -3.73 2.33
N PHE A 54 3.08 -2.41 2.34
CA PHE A 54 2.08 -1.74 1.51
C PHE A 54 2.31 -1.97 0.01
N TYR A 55 3.55 -1.93 -0.48
CA TYR A 55 3.87 -2.26 -1.87
C TYR A 55 3.50 -3.71 -2.21
N LEU A 56 3.80 -4.66 -1.32
CA LEU A 56 3.44 -6.07 -1.51
C LEU A 56 1.92 -6.28 -1.56
N SER A 57 1.16 -5.51 -0.77
CA SER A 57 -0.31 -5.55 -0.76
C SER A 57 -0.92 -5.31 -2.14
N LYS A 58 -0.31 -4.43 -2.95
CA LYS A 58 -0.80 -4.11 -4.29
C LYS A 58 -0.68 -5.26 -5.28
N PHE A 59 0.30 -6.15 -5.11
CA PHE A 59 0.35 -7.39 -5.88
C PHE A 59 -0.72 -8.39 -5.44
N VAL A 60 -1.05 -8.42 -4.14
CA VAL A 60 -2.13 -9.27 -3.64
C VAL A 60 -3.47 -8.78 -4.17
N GLU A 61 -3.74 -7.47 -4.13
CA GLU A 61 -4.94 -6.85 -4.74
C GLU A 61 -5.05 -7.15 -6.24
N MET A 62 -3.94 -7.26 -6.96
CA MET A 62 -3.96 -7.64 -8.37
C MET A 62 -4.53 -9.05 -8.60
N LEU A 63 -4.46 -9.95 -7.61
CA LEU A 63 -5.04 -11.30 -7.72
C LEU A 63 -6.58 -11.28 -7.79
N ASP A 64 -7.25 -10.18 -7.38
CA ASP A 64 -8.69 -10.02 -7.58
C ASP A 64 -9.07 -10.09 -9.06
N THR A 65 -8.27 -9.45 -9.92
CA THR A 65 -8.47 -9.50 -11.37
C THR A 65 -8.35 -10.94 -11.90
N VAL A 66 -7.39 -11.72 -11.36
CA VAL A 66 -7.20 -13.13 -11.71
C VAL A 66 -8.40 -13.96 -11.30
N PHE A 67 -8.95 -13.73 -10.10
CA PHE A 67 -10.15 -14.44 -9.64
C PHE A 67 -11.39 -14.09 -10.47
N PHE A 68 -11.52 -12.85 -10.97
CA PHE A 68 -12.60 -12.45 -11.87
C PHE A 68 -12.47 -13.10 -13.25
N LEU A 69 -11.25 -13.16 -13.80
CA LEU A 69 -10.96 -13.82 -15.07
C LEU A 69 -11.24 -15.34 -15.01
N VAL A 70 -10.75 -16.02 -13.97
CA VAL A 70 -10.96 -17.47 -13.78
C VAL A 70 -12.45 -17.81 -13.59
N ARG A 71 -13.23 -16.90 -13.01
CA ARG A 71 -14.68 -17.07 -12.83
C ARG A 71 -15.52 -16.66 -14.05
N GLY A 72 -14.88 -16.14 -15.10
CA GLY A 72 -15.58 -15.65 -16.29
C GLY A 72 -16.48 -14.42 -16.04
N LYS A 73 -16.26 -13.68 -14.93
CA LYS A 73 -17.03 -12.47 -14.59
C LYS A 73 -16.41 -11.23 -15.22
N LEU A 74 -16.46 -11.14 -16.55
CA LEU A 74 -15.83 -10.05 -17.30
C LEU A 74 -16.52 -8.69 -17.11
N ASP A 75 -17.80 -8.67 -16.71
CA ASP A 75 -18.54 -7.43 -16.43
C ASP A 75 -17.90 -6.58 -15.31
N GLN A 76 -17.10 -7.18 -14.42
CA GLN A 76 -16.39 -6.49 -13.34
C GLN A 76 -15.00 -6.00 -13.77
N VAL A 77 -14.47 -6.52 -14.87
CA VAL A 77 -13.13 -6.19 -15.40
C VAL A 77 -13.26 -5.01 -16.36
N THR A 78 -13.56 -3.84 -15.79
CA THR A 78 -13.63 -2.59 -16.56
C THR A 78 -12.23 -2.06 -16.87
N PHE A 79 -12.12 -1.18 -17.89
CA PHE A 79 -10.88 -0.48 -18.19
C PHE A 79 -10.29 0.22 -16.97
N LEU A 80 -11.13 0.90 -16.17
CA LEU A 80 -10.70 1.59 -14.96
C LEU A 80 -10.12 0.62 -13.93
N HIS A 81 -10.75 -0.53 -13.72
CA HIS A 81 -10.28 -1.55 -12.78
C HIS A 81 -8.89 -2.08 -13.20
N VAL A 82 -8.74 -2.47 -14.46
CA VAL A 82 -7.46 -3.01 -14.96
C VAL A 82 -6.37 -1.94 -14.98
N PHE A 83 -6.68 -0.74 -15.45
CA PHE A 83 -5.73 0.36 -15.47
C PHE A 83 -5.26 0.72 -14.06
N HIS A 84 -6.18 0.84 -13.10
CA HIS A 84 -5.86 1.10 -11.70
C HIS A 84 -4.95 0.00 -11.13
N HIS A 85 -5.35 -1.27 -11.19
CA HIS A 85 -4.53 -2.35 -10.59
C HIS A 85 -3.19 -2.58 -11.30
N ALA A 86 -3.09 -2.27 -12.60
CA ALA A 86 -1.83 -2.37 -13.33
C ALA A 86 -0.90 -1.17 -13.11
N ALA A 87 -1.45 0.04 -12.91
CA ALA A 87 -0.67 1.27 -12.74
C ALA A 87 -0.19 1.50 -11.30
N MET A 88 -0.88 0.94 -10.30
CA MET A 88 -0.57 1.16 -8.88
C MET A 88 0.78 0.55 -8.42
N PRO A 89 1.16 -0.69 -8.75
CA PRO A 89 2.47 -1.21 -8.34
C PRO A 89 3.66 -0.44 -8.93
N PRO A 90 3.68 -0.10 -10.24
CA PRO A 90 4.74 0.70 -10.83
C PRO A 90 4.84 2.12 -10.26
N SER A 91 3.72 2.75 -9.87
CA SER A 91 3.72 4.11 -9.33
C SER A 91 4.27 4.19 -7.91
N ILE A 92 4.07 3.16 -7.08
CA ILE A 92 4.51 3.12 -5.69
C ILE A 92 5.99 2.70 -5.55
N TRP A 93 6.52 1.92 -6.50
CA TRP A 93 7.89 1.39 -6.44
C TRP A 93 8.97 2.47 -6.27
N PRO A 94 8.97 3.59 -7.03
CA PRO A 94 9.93 4.67 -6.83
C PRO A 94 9.84 5.30 -5.43
N GLY A 95 8.64 5.44 -4.86
CA GLY A 95 8.42 5.98 -3.52
C GLY A 95 9.10 5.12 -2.45
N VAL A 96 8.86 3.81 -2.47
CA VAL A 96 9.50 2.87 -1.54
C VAL A 96 11.02 2.78 -1.75
N LYS A 97 11.48 2.86 -3.00
CA LYS A 97 12.91 2.69 -3.32
C LYS A 97 13.78 3.90 -2.97
N TYR A 98 13.30 5.12 -3.26
CA TYR A 98 14.09 6.34 -3.16
C TYR A 98 13.70 7.22 -1.97
N ALA A 99 12.53 6.98 -1.39
CA ALA A 99 11.91 7.90 -0.44
C ALA A 99 11.01 7.24 0.62
N PRO A 100 11.40 6.11 1.23
CA PRO A 100 10.56 5.43 2.19
C PRO A 100 10.35 6.35 3.40
N GLY A 101 9.13 6.88 3.58
CA GLY A 101 8.89 7.82 4.67
C GLY A 101 8.08 9.06 4.33
N ARG A 102 7.89 9.44 3.07
CA ARG A 102 7.11 10.66 2.79
C ARG A 102 5.63 10.44 3.04
N PHE A 103 4.95 11.50 3.49
CA PHE A 103 3.50 11.50 3.68
C PHE A 103 2.72 11.06 2.43
N TYR A 104 3.17 11.49 1.23
CA TYR A 104 2.57 11.11 -0.06
C TYR A 104 2.83 9.66 -0.47
N ASP A 105 3.87 9.03 0.07
CA ASP A 105 4.22 7.63 -0.20
C ASP A 105 3.58 6.67 0.83
N ILE A 106 3.19 7.20 2.01
CA ILE A 106 2.63 6.46 3.14
C ILE A 106 1.10 6.57 3.20
N CYS A 107 0.53 7.70 2.80
CA CYS A 107 -0.91 7.91 2.74
C CYS A 107 -1.37 7.82 1.28
N PRO A 108 -2.08 6.76 0.87
CA PRO A 108 -2.69 6.70 -0.44
C PRO A 108 -3.96 7.57 -0.41
N LEU A 109 -3.77 8.89 -0.45
CA LEU A 109 -4.78 9.85 -0.83
C LEU A 109 -4.39 10.40 -2.20
N ILE A 110 -4.33 9.51 -3.19
CA ILE A 110 -4.66 9.66 -4.62
C ILE A 110 -4.65 8.24 -5.21
#